data_AF-A0A2X2VP92-F1
#
_entry.id   AF-A0A2X2VP92-F1
#
_cell.length_a   1.000
_cell.length_b   1.000
_cell.length_c   1.000
_cell.angle_alpha   90.00
_cell.angle_beta   90.00
_cell.angle_gamma   90.00
#
_symmetry.space_group_name_H-M   'P 1'
#
loop_
_entity.id
_entity.type
_entity.pdbx_description
1 polymer ?
#
loop_
_entity_poly.entity_id
_entity_poly.type
_entity_poly.pdbx_seq_one_letter_code
_entity_poly.pdbx_strand_id
1 'polypeptide(L)'
;MYSRISINQDSVHYSHKINTEPHKMEFSRKIKAEDWKNIINKIDLNAFRNIAEGKSIQPMDGIDTKIMIISNKDTLSKINAYDNPIWEIILENVHQYHQE
;
A
#
# COMPACT_ATOMS: atom_id res chain seq x y z
N MET A 1 -0.42 11.67 -11.13
CA MET A 1 -1.00 11.68 -9.77
C MET A 1 -0.40 10.50 -9.00
N TYR A 2 -0.47 10.47 -7.67
CA TYR A 2 0.17 9.39 -6.90
C TYR A 2 -0.63 8.97 -5.67
N SER A 3 -0.74 7.67 -5.48
CA SER A 3 -1.33 6.98 -4.34
C SER A 3 -0.27 6.20 -3.58
N ARG A 4 -0.32 6.21 -2.26
CA ARG A 4 0.55 5.43 -1.39
C ARG A 4 -0.22 4.75 -0.29
N ILE A 5 0.04 3.47 -0.12
CA ILE A 5 -0.38 2.68 1.02
C ILE A 5 0.89 2.33 1.81
N SER A 6 0.89 2.58 3.11
CA SER A 6 1.98 2.20 4.02
C SER A 6 1.43 1.43 5.20
N ILE A 7 1.97 0.25 5.46
CA ILE A 7 1.56 -0.65 6.52
C ILE A 7 2.76 -0.82 7.47
N ASN A 8 2.60 -0.43 8.73
CA ASN A 8 3.60 -0.63 9.78
C ASN A 8 2.93 -1.23 11.04
N GLN A 9 3.74 -1.55 12.06
CA GLN A 9 3.25 -2.23 13.27
C GLN A 9 2.17 -1.48 14.05
N ASP A 10 2.11 -0.16 13.87
CA ASP A 10 1.25 0.75 14.64
C ASP A 10 0.10 1.32 13.81
N SER A 11 0.22 1.33 12.48
CA SER A 11 -0.78 1.94 11.61
C SER A 11 -0.79 1.44 10.16
N VAL A 12 -1.96 1.63 9.54
CA VAL A 12 -2.16 1.61 8.09
C VAL A 12 -2.43 3.03 7.63
N HIS A 13 -1.61 3.52 6.70
CA HIS A 13 -1.69 4.87 6.17
C HIS A 13 -1.96 4.85 4.67
N TYR A 14 -2.94 5.63 4.24
CA TYR A 14 -3.27 5.88 2.85
C TYR A 14 -3.08 7.36 2.55
N SER A 15 -2.36 7.67 1.47
CA SER A 15 -2.23 9.03 0.98
C SER A 15 -2.50 9.07 -0.52
N HIS A 16 -3.39 9.95 -0.95
CA HIS A 16 -3.68 10.22 -2.33
C HIS A 16 -3.36 11.69 -2.63
N LYS A 17 -2.46 11.91 -3.60
CA LYS A 17 -2.01 13.24 -4.01
C LYS A 17 -2.26 13.46 -5.50
N ILE A 18 -3.04 14.49 -5.79
CA ILE A 18 -3.24 15.01 -7.13
C ILE A 18 -2.34 16.25 -7.28
N ASN A 19 -1.52 16.30 -8.33
CA ASN A 19 -0.54 17.38 -8.50
C ASN A 19 -1.18 18.75 -8.82
N THR A 20 -2.41 18.75 -9.31
CA THR A 20 -3.15 19.93 -9.77
C THR A 20 -4.12 20.50 -8.73
N GLU A 21 -4.29 19.84 -7.58
CA GLU A 21 -5.23 20.27 -6.54
C GLU A 21 -4.50 20.47 -5.20
N PRO A 22 -4.90 21.47 -4.39
CA PRO A 22 -4.38 21.65 -3.04
C PRO A 22 -4.87 20.57 -2.06
N HIS A 23 -5.88 19.78 -2.43
CA HIS A 23 -6.50 18.77 -1.60
C HIS A 23 -5.72 17.45 -1.68
N LYS A 24 -4.95 17.17 -0.62
CA LYS A 24 -4.35 15.87 -0.37
C LYS A 24 -5.32 15.07 0.50
N MET A 25 -5.74 13.89 0.05
CA MET A 25 -6.50 12.98 0.90
C MET A 25 -5.51 12.11 1.66
N GLU A 26 -5.50 12.21 2.98
CA GLU A 26 -4.70 11.37 3.85
C GLU A 26 -5.58 10.72 4.90
N PHE A 27 -5.41 9.41 5.06
CA PHE A 27 -6.07 8.63 6.08
C PHE A 27 -5.03 7.79 6.81
N SER A 28 -5.16 7.71 8.12
CA SER A 28 -4.26 6.92 8.96
C SER A 28 -5.08 6.26 10.05
N ARG A 29 -5.09 4.92 10.08
CA ARG A 29 -5.75 4.15 11.13
C ARG A 29 -4.70 3.48 11.98
N LYS A 30 -4.77 3.72 13.29
CA LYS A 30 -3.98 2.97 14.25
C LYS A 30 -4.49 1.54 14.31
N ILE A 31 -3.57 0.58 14.31
CA ILE A 31 -3.88 -0.84 14.43
C ILE A 31 -3.12 -1.42 15.61
N LYS A 32 -3.60 -2.54 16.16
CA LYS A 32 -2.83 -3.28 17.17
C LYS A 32 -1.73 -4.08 16.48
N ALA A 33 -0.67 -4.37 17.21
CA ALA A 33 0.41 -5.22 16.71
C ALA A 33 -0.10 -6.62 16.27
N GLU A 34 -1.17 -7.13 16.89
CA GLU A 34 -1.83 -8.39 16.49
C GLU A 34 -2.51 -8.28 15.13
N ASP A 35 -3.24 -7.17 14.89
CA ASP A 35 -3.86 -6.89 13.59
C ASP A 35 -2.79 -6.76 12.51
N TRP A 36 -1.69 -6.06 12.81
CA TRP A 36 -0.55 -5.98 11.90
C TRP A 36 0.00 -7.37 11.58
N LYS A 37 0.24 -8.22 12.58
CA LYS A 37 0.68 -9.61 12.36
C LYS A 37 -0.31 -10.38 11.48
N ASN A 38 -1.61 -10.20 11.68
CA ASN A 38 -2.64 -10.84 10.87
C ASN A 38 -2.59 -10.39 9.41
N ILE A 39 -2.40 -9.09 9.15
CA ILE A 39 -2.20 -8.55 7.80
C ILE A 39 -0.96 -9.16 7.17
N ILE A 40 0.18 -9.09 7.87
CA ILE A 40 1.46 -9.56 7.34
C ILE A 40 1.50 -11.07 7.12
N ASN A 41 0.89 -11.87 8.00
CA ASN A 41 0.85 -13.32 7.85
C ASN A 41 0.04 -13.79 6.63
N LYS A 42 -0.89 -12.96 6.14
CA LYS A 42 -1.63 -13.24 4.89
C LYS A 42 -0.87 -12.85 3.64
N ILE A 43 0.22 -12.10 3.77
CA ILE A 43 1.04 -11.63 2.67
C ILE A 43 2.30 -12.48 2.61
N ASP A 44 2.52 -13.18 1.50
CA ASP A 44 3.84 -13.77 1.24
C ASP A 44 4.85 -12.65 0.97
N LEU A 45 5.56 -12.20 2.01
CA LEU A 45 6.53 -11.11 1.92
C LEU A 45 7.73 -11.45 1.02
N ASN A 46 8.10 -12.73 0.92
CA ASN A 46 9.20 -13.15 0.06
C ASN A 46 8.76 -13.08 -1.41
N ALA A 47 7.56 -13.55 -1.71
CA ALA A 47 7.00 -13.38 -3.04
C ALA A 47 6.79 -11.88 -3.35
N PHE A 48 6.27 -11.08 -2.42
CA PHE A 48 6.13 -9.63 -2.55
C PHE A 48 7.43 -8.92 -2.92
N ARG A 49 8.53 -9.28 -2.25
CA ARG A 49 9.88 -8.75 -2.55
C ARG A 49 10.28 -8.98 -4.00
N ASN A 50 9.88 -10.12 -4.58
CA ASN A 50 10.27 -10.55 -5.92
C ASN A 50 9.28 -10.15 -7.02
N ILE A 51 8.17 -9.49 -6.70
CA ILE A 51 7.22 -9.02 -7.72
C ILE A 51 7.89 -7.99 -8.64
N ALA A 52 7.64 -8.09 -9.94
CA ALA A 52 8.03 -7.06 -10.89
C ALA A 52 7.19 -5.80 -10.70
N GLU A 53 7.82 -4.63 -10.66
CA GLU A 53 7.08 -3.38 -10.63
C GLU A 53 6.38 -3.13 -11.97
N GLY A 54 5.19 -2.54 -11.90
CA GLY A 54 4.50 -2.06 -13.09
C GLY A 54 5.11 -0.77 -13.62
N LYS A 55 4.75 -0.43 -14.85
CA LYS A 55 5.16 0.83 -15.48
C LYS A 55 4.53 2.01 -14.74
N SER A 56 5.28 3.09 -14.60
CA SER A 56 4.73 4.37 -14.14
C SER A 56 3.70 4.90 -15.15
N ILE A 57 2.61 5.43 -14.62
CA ILE A 57 1.46 5.90 -15.37
C ILE A 57 1.54 7.43 -15.44
N GLN A 58 1.45 7.98 -16.65
CA GLN A 58 1.43 9.42 -16.83
C GLN A 58 0.19 10.01 -16.14
N PRO A 59 0.26 11.24 -15.59
CA PRO A 59 -0.86 11.83 -14.87
C PRO A 59 -2.18 11.90 -15.66
N MET A 60 -2.13 11.94 -17.00
CA MET A 60 -3.31 11.93 -17.86
C MET A 60 -3.94 10.54 -17.99
N ASP A 61 -3.12 9.49 -17.88
CA ASP A 61 -3.53 8.09 -18.08
C ASP A 61 -3.93 7.42 -16.75
N GLY A 62 -3.62 8.05 -15.62
CA GLY A 62 -4.01 7.56 -14.29
C GLY A 62 -3.08 7.95 -13.15
N ILE A 63 -3.04 7.09 -12.13
CA ILE A 63 -2.35 7.31 -10.86
C ILE A 63 -1.37 6.17 -10.61
N ASP A 64 -0.13 6.53 -10.29
CA ASP A 64 0.83 5.59 -9.75
C ASP A 64 0.43 5.21 -8.32
N THR A 65 0.31 3.92 -8.04
CA THR A 65 0.09 3.41 -6.68
C THR A 65 1.37 2.73 -6.18
N LYS A 66 1.83 3.12 -5.00
CA LYS A 66 2.90 2.42 -4.26
C LYS A 66 2.37 1.76 -3.01
N ILE A 67 2.72 0.50 -2.81
CA ILE A 67 2.50 -0.20 -1.55
C ILE A 67 3.84 -0.31 -0.81
N MET A 68 3.84 0.02 0.48
CA MET A 68 4.98 -0.09 1.37
C MET A 68 4.62 -0.92 2.60
N ILE A 69 5.39 -1.97 2.84
CA ILE A 69 5.31 -2.78 4.06
C ILE A 69 6.56 -2.49 4.88
N ILE A 70 6.36 -1.86 6.03
CA ILE A 70 7.43 -1.41 6.92
C ILE A 70 7.43 -2.35 8.14
N SER A 71 8.53 -3.07 8.32
CA SER A 71 8.78 -3.92 9.48
C SER A 71 10.04 -3.45 10.22
N ASN A 72 10.27 -3.99 11.42
CA ASN A 72 11.45 -3.65 12.21
C ASN A 72 12.77 -4.10 11.55
N LYS A 73 12.71 -5.02 10.59
CA LYS A 73 13.89 -5.59 9.92
C LYS A 73 14.13 -5.02 8.52
N ASP A 74 13.06 -4.69 7.81
CA ASP A 74 13.12 -4.33 6.40
C ASP A 74 11.90 -3.50 5.98
N THR A 75 12.05 -2.71 4.91
CA THR A 75 10.96 -2.02 4.21
C THR A 75 10.86 -2.56 2.79
N LEU A 76 9.74 -3.21 2.48
CA LEU A 76 9.44 -3.70 1.14
C LEU A 76 8.53 -2.70 0.45
N SER A 77 8.80 -2.40 -0.83
CA SER A 77 7.90 -1.59 -1.62
C SER A 77 7.83 -2.01 -3.07
N LYS A 78 6.65 -1.85 -3.66
CA LYS A 78 6.39 -2.05 -5.09
C LYS A 78 5.49 -0.95 -5.63
N ILE A 79 5.68 -0.61 -6.89
CA ILE A 79 4.85 0.33 -7.64
C ILE A 79 4.06 -0.45 -8.71
N ASN A 80 2.77 -0.15 -8.84
CA ASN A 80 1.88 -0.57 -9.93
C ASN A 80 1.90 -2.07 -10.27
N ALA A 81 2.12 -2.94 -9.28
CA ALA A 81 2.20 -4.39 -9.49
C ALA A 81 0.81 -5.04 -9.63
N TYR A 82 -0.10 -4.40 -10.38
CA TYR A 82 -1.52 -4.75 -10.47
C TYR A 82 -1.79 -6.16 -10.99
N ASP A 83 -0.91 -6.67 -11.87
CA ASP A 83 -1.03 -8.02 -12.44
C ASP A 83 -0.60 -9.14 -11.48
N ASN A 84 -0.15 -8.81 -10.27
CA ASN A 84 0.28 -9.79 -9.29
C ASN A 84 -0.81 -10.04 -8.22
N PRO A 85 -1.19 -11.30 -7.94
CA PRO A 85 -2.25 -11.60 -6.98
C PRO A 85 -1.93 -11.13 -5.54
N ILE A 86 -0.66 -11.02 -5.17
CA ILE A 86 -0.26 -10.51 -3.86
C ILE A 86 -0.62 -9.02 -3.72
N TRP A 87 -0.58 -8.27 -4.82
CA TRP A 87 -1.01 -6.88 -4.83
C TRP A 87 -2.48 -6.74 -4.42
N GLU A 88 -3.34 -7.55 -5.03
CA GLU A 88 -4.77 -7.60 -4.72
C GLU A 88 -5.02 -8.02 -3.27
N ILE A 89 -4.36 -9.06 -2.78
CA ILE A 89 -4.45 -9.52 -1.38
C ILE A 89 -4.11 -8.38 -0.41
N ILE A 90 -3.07 -7.59 -0.69
CA ILE A 90 -2.71 -6.46 0.18
C ILE A 90 -3.82 -5.40 0.16
N LEU A 91 -4.35 -5.07 -1.02
CA LEU A 91 -5.44 -4.08 -1.14
C LEU A 91 -6.69 -4.52 -0.39
N GLU A 92 -7.12 -5.78 -0.53
CA GLU A 92 -8.29 -6.32 0.16
C GLU A 92 -8.15 -6.27 1.68
N ASN A 93 -6.98 -6.67 2.20
CA ASN A 93 -6.73 -6.65 3.64
C ASN A 93 -6.59 -5.23 4.19
N VAL A 94 -6.10 -4.29 3.38
CA VAL A 94 -6.00 -2.87 3.77
C VAL A 94 -7.34 -2.14 3.67
N HIS A 95 -8.20 -2.50 2.71
CA HIS A 95 -9.48 -1.81 2.49
C HIS A 95 -10.38 -1.82 3.73
N GLN A 96 -10.32 -2.88 4.53
CA GLN A 96 -11.05 -3.02 5.79
C GLN A 96 -10.71 -1.91 6.80
N TYR A 97 -9.52 -1.34 6.68
CA TYR A 97 -9.08 -0.24 7.55
C TYR A 97 -9.48 1.14 7.02
N HIS A 98 -9.93 1.25 5.77
CA HIS A 98 -10.36 2.49 5.12
C HIS A 98 -11.85 2.82 5.35
N GLN A 99 -12.69 1.83 5.69
CA GLN A 99 -14.12 2.05 5.96
C GLN A 99 -14.40 2.15 7.47
N GLU A 100 -14.48 3.38 7.98
CA GLU A 100 -15.23 3.79 9.19
C GLU A 100 -15.52 5.29 9.11
#